data_AF-A0A921BDX2-F1
#
_entry.id   AF-A0A921BDX2-F1
#
_cell.length_a   1.000
_cell.length_b   1.000
_cell.length_c   1.000
_cell.angle_alpha   90.00
_cell.angle_beta   90.00
_cell.angle_gamma   90.00
#
_symmetry.space_group_name_H-M   'P 1'
#
loop_
_entity.id
_entity.type
_entity.pdbx_description
1 polymer ?
#
loop_
_entity_poly.entity_id
_entity_poly.type
_entity_poly.pdbx_seq_one_letter_code
_entity_poly.pdbx_strand_id
1 'polypeptide(L)'
;MILEKHPDTYFCVVGEGDLHTELKSQAAELGLGERMIFSGYTRDVAGAFDAFDVVVFPSLWEGTPLTAFEALAAGRPIVATDADGLVDILHNGRDALVVPKRDSNAIAEAVIRLLRSPDERFELSVGARKTGAGYDINAFVRKMEQLYELMCSESRPSGRTGVASSDLSFCLGQRILHNHRVPMVGTEQTAIARLLRRVDTGLAARVGGVCHWLLRCIIG
;
A
#
# COMPACT_ATOMS: atom_id res chain seq x y z
N MET A 1 -10.88 -15.12 -17.50
CA MET A 1 -11.48 -13.85 -17.96
C MET A 1 -10.48 -12.89 -18.63
N ILE A 2 -9.42 -12.41 -17.95
CA ILE A 2 -8.53 -11.35 -18.50
C ILE A 2 -7.93 -11.71 -19.87
N LEU A 3 -7.29 -12.89 -19.99
CA LEU A 3 -6.67 -13.35 -21.24
C LEU A 3 -7.66 -13.58 -22.39
N GLU A 4 -8.96 -13.76 -22.13
CA GLU A 4 -9.99 -13.85 -23.19
C GLU A 4 -10.32 -12.49 -23.81
N LYS A 5 -10.00 -11.39 -23.11
CA LYS A 5 -10.27 -10.01 -23.56
C LYS A 5 -8.99 -9.28 -23.98
N HIS A 6 -7.86 -9.62 -23.36
CA HIS A 6 -6.53 -9.06 -23.61
C HIS A 6 -5.51 -10.22 -23.61
N PRO A 7 -5.40 -10.98 -24.72
CA PRO A 7 -4.58 -12.19 -24.77
C PRO A 7 -3.10 -11.92 -24.55
N ASP A 8 -2.62 -10.73 -24.91
CA ASP A 8 -1.21 -10.33 -24.77
C ASP A 8 -0.81 -9.85 -23.36
N THR A 9 -1.72 -9.98 -22.38
CA THR A 9 -1.43 -9.65 -20.97
C THR A 9 -0.35 -10.59 -20.40
N TYR A 10 0.50 -10.02 -19.56
CA TYR A 10 1.42 -10.74 -18.67
C TYR A 10 1.07 -10.38 -17.21
N PHE A 11 1.38 -11.28 -16.29
CA PHE A 11 1.17 -11.18 -14.85
C PHE A 11 2.53 -11.31 -14.15
N CYS A 12 2.87 -10.42 -13.22
CA CYS A 12 4.19 -10.37 -12.61
C CYS A 12 4.15 -10.19 -11.08
N VAL A 13 4.53 -11.24 -10.36
CA VAL A 13 4.71 -11.19 -8.90
C VAL A 13 6.14 -10.70 -8.59
N VAL A 14 6.21 -9.47 -8.06
CA VAL A 14 7.44 -8.82 -7.60
C VAL A 14 7.54 -8.91 -6.09
N GLY A 15 8.47 -9.73 -5.61
CA GLY A 15 8.64 -10.11 -4.22
C GLY A 15 8.94 -11.61 -4.07
N GLU A 16 9.09 -12.03 -2.81
CA GLU A 16 9.31 -13.42 -2.38
C GLU A 16 8.45 -13.68 -1.13
N GLY A 17 8.11 -14.95 -0.86
CA GLY A 17 7.28 -15.35 0.27
C GLY A 17 6.86 -16.82 0.15
N ASP A 18 6.39 -17.41 1.25
CA ASP A 18 6.18 -18.86 1.39
C ASP A 18 5.21 -19.46 0.35
N LEU A 19 4.23 -18.68 -0.09
CA LEU A 19 3.24 -19.08 -1.10
C LEU A 19 3.80 -19.14 -2.54
N HIS A 20 5.04 -18.73 -2.79
CA HIS A 20 5.64 -18.72 -4.13
C HIS A 20 5.55 -20.07 -4.87
N THR A 21 5.71 -21.18 -4.15
CA THR A 21 5.60 -22.54 -4.73
C THR A 21 4.15 -22.89 -5.07
N GLU A 22 3.21 -22.53 -4.19
CA GLU A 22 1.77 -22.78 -4.40
C GLU A 22 1.23 -21.95 -5.58
N LEU A 23 1.56 -20.65 -5.63
CA LEU A 23 1.22 -19.75 -6.73
C LEU A 23 1.78 -20.23 -8.08
N LYS A 24 2.96 -20.87 -8.08
CA LYS A 24 3.53 -21.49 -9.29
C LYS A 24 2.76 -22.75 -9.73
N SER A 25 2.28 -23.56 -8.80
CA SER A 25 1.40 -24.69 -9.13
C SER A 25 0.07 -24.19 -9.72
N GLN A 26 -0.61 -23.27 -9.02
CA GLN A 26 -1.86 -22.66 -9.47
C GLN A 26 -1.72 -22.01 -10.85
N ALA A 27 -0.61 -21.31 -11.13
CA ALA A 27 -0.35 -20.71 -12.43
C ALA A 27 -0.16 -21.73 -13.56
N ALA A 28 0.43 -22.89 -13.27
CA ALA A 28 0.57 -24.00 -14.22
C ALA A 28 -0.77 -24.71 -14.45
N GLU A 29 -1.54 -24.96 -13.39
CA GLU A 29 -2.90 -25.53 -13.43
C GLU A 29 -3.88 -24.65 -14.21
N LEU A 30 -3.75 -23.32 -14.08
CA LEU A 30 -4.50 -22.32 -14.87
C LEU A 30 -3.96 -22.13 -16.30
N GLY A 31 -2.90 -22.84 -16.71
CA GLY A 31 -2.35 -22.80 -18.06
C GLY A 31 -1.70 -21.46 -18.45
N LEU A 32 -1.28 -20.64 -17.48
CA LEU A 32 -0.74 -19.30 -17.74
C LEU A 32 0.64 -19.34 -18.44
N GLY A 33 1.43 -20.40 -18.21
CA GLY A 33 2.74 -20.60 -18.82
C GLY A 33 3.66 -19.39 -18.66
N GLU A 34 4.32 -18.98 -19.74
CA GLU A 34 5.21 -17.80 -19.78
C GLU A 34 4.49 -16.46 -19.49
N ARG A 35 3.16 -16.43 -19.42
CA ARG A 35 2.41 -15.21 -19.07
C ARG A 35 2.37 -14.94 -17.57
N MET A 36 2.69 -15.91 -16.72
CA MET A 36 2.82 -15.70 -15.26
C MET A 36 4.29 -15.75 -14.86
N ILE A 37 4.82 -14.61 -14.45
CA ILE A 37 6.25 -14.43 -14.19
C ILE A 37 6.45 -14.04 -12.72
N PHE A 38 7.48 -14.60 -12.11
CA PHE A 38 7.85 -14.35 -10.71
C PHE A 38 9.27 -13.79 -10.73
N SER A 39 9.41 -12.47 -10.54
CA SER A 39 10.71 -11.80 -10.68
C SER A 39 11.65 -12.02 -9.50
N GLY A 40 11.15 -12.57 -8.39
CA GLY A 40 11.82 -12.54 -7.09
C GLY A 40 11.87 -11.13 -6.51
N TYR A 41 12.72 -10.95 -5.49
CA TYR A 41 12.92 -9.68 -4.81
C TYR A 41 13.72 -8.66 -5.64
N THR A 42 13.25 -7.40 -5.65
CA THR A 42 13.97 -6.26 -6.24
C THR A 42 14.25 -5.19 -5.21
N ARG A 43 15.37 -4.46 -5.39
CA ARG A 43 15.62 -3.17 -4.72
C ARG A 43 15.30 -1.96 -5.59
N ASP A 44 15.22 -2.14 -6.90
CA ASP A 44 14.80 -1.08 -7.81
C ASP A 44 13.27 -1.08 -7.86
N VAL A 45 12.67 -0.56 -6.80
CA VAL A 45 11.20 -0.53 -6.66
C VAL A 45 10.60 0.51 -7.60
N ALA A 46 11.28 1.63 -7.83
CA ALA A 46 10.86 2.66 -8.76
C ALA A 46 10.90 2.16 -10.21
N GLY A 47 12.04 1.62 -10.67
CA GLY A 47 12.18 1.03 -12.01
C GLY A 47 11.32 -0.22 -12.21
N ALA A 48 11.05 -0.99 -11.15
CA ALA A 48 10.04 -2.04 -11.20
C ALA A 48 8.65 -1.45 -11.47
N PHE A 49 8.15 -0.51 -10.65
CA PHE A 49 6.86 0.14 -10.87
C PHE A 49 6.75 0.82 -12.23
N ASP A 50 7.84 1.40 -12.74
CA ASP A 50 7.83 2.11 -14.01
C ASP A 50 7.57 1.19 -15.23
N ALA A 51 7.78 -0.11 -15.07
CA ALA A 51 7.48 -1.14 -16.06
C ALA A 51 6.01 -1.61 -16.10
N PHE A 52 5.12 -1.14 -15.21
CA PHE A 52 3.71 -1.60 -15.12
C PHE A 52 2.69 -0.61 -15.69
N ASP A 53 1.77 -1.08 -16.54
CA ASP A 53 0.56 -0.33 -16.93
C ASP A 53 -0.50 -0.29 -15.81
N VAL A 54 -0.60 -1.33 -14.98
CA VAL A 54 -1.55 -1.45 -13.87
C VAL A 54 -0.90 -2.23 -12.72
N VAL A 55 -0.94 -1.64 -11.53
CA VAL A 55 -0.57 -2.27 -10.25
C VAL A 55 -1.83 -2.82 -9.59
N VAL A 56 -1.75 -4.00 -8.97
CA VAL A 56 -2.88 -4.57 -8.23
C VAL A 56 -2.49 -4.94 -6.79
N PHE A 57 -3.39 -4.66 -5.85
CA PHE A 57 -3.32 -5.02 -4.44
C PHE A 57 -4.55 -5.88 -4.10
N PRO A 58 -4.48 -7.22 -4.26
CA PRO A 58 -5.60 -8.12 -4.03
C PRO A 58 -5.74 -8.56 -2.56
N SER A 59 -5.05 -7.89 -1.64
CA SER A 59 -4.90 -8.23 -0.23
C SER A 59 -6.24 -8.39 0.50
N LEU A 60 -6.31 -9.27 1.49
CA LEU A 60 -7.51 -9.38 2.36
C LEU A 60 -7.45 -8.43 3.56
N TRP A 61 -6.24 -8.14 4.03
CA TRP A 61 -5.95 -7.28 5.17
C TRP A 61 -4.65 -6.54 4.85
N GLU A 62 -4.56 -5.27 5.24
CA GLU A 62 -3.39 -4.43 5.05
C GLU A 62 -3.30 -3.48 6.24
N GLY A 63 -2.09 -3.21 6.72
CA GLY A 63 -1.87 -2.30 7.85
C GLY A 63 -1.69 -0.86 7.38
N THR A 64 -0.56 -0.58 6.74
CA THR A 64 -0.25 0.70 6.07
C THR A 64 0.85 0.42 5.02
N PRO A 65 0.51 -0.23 3.89
CA PRO A 65 1.51 -0.79 2.99
C PRO A 65 2.33 0.29 2.30
N LEU A 66 3.65 0.30 2.54
CA LEU A 66 4.57 1.26 1.91
C LEU A 66 4.49 1.21 0.37
N THR A 67 4.26 0.02 -0.17
CA THR A 67 4.06 -0.26 -1.60
C THR A 67 2.87 0.48 -2.22
N ALA A 68 1.86 0.88 -1.45
CA ALA A 68 0.77 1.73 -1.95
C ALA A 68 1.22 3.18 -2.16
N PHE A 69 2.00 3.74 -1.21
CA PHE A 69 2.59 5.08 -1.40
C PHE A 69 3.63 5.10 -2.52
N GLU A 70 4.42 4.04 -2.66
CA GLU A 70 5.37 3.90 -3.77
C GLU A 70 4.66 3.86 -5.13
N ALA A 71 3.55 3.12 -5.26
CA ALA A 71 2.72 3.09 -6.48
C ALA A 71 2.08 4.46 -6.79
N LEU A 72 1.61 5.17 -5.76
CA LEU A 72 1.08 6.53 -5.88
C LEU A 72 2.17 7.52 -6.33
N ALA A 73 3.36 7.46 -5.75
CA ALA A 73 4.50 8.32 -6.10
C ALA A 73 5.01 8.05 -7.53
N ALA A 74 5.08 6.76 -7.92
CA ALA A 74 5.36 6.34 -9.29
C ALA A 74 4.25 6.78 -10.28
N GLY A 75 3.07 7.16 -9.78
CA GLY A 75 1.94 7.63 -10.57
C GLY A 75 1.33 6.53 -11.43
N ARG A 76 1.26 5.31 -10.90
CA ARG A 76 0.77 4.15 -11.64
C ARG A 76 -0.74 3.96 -11.41
N PRO A 77 -1.50 3.47 -12.41
CA PRO A 77 -2.91 3.10 -12.20
C PRO A 77 -3.00 1.92 -11.22
N ILE A 78 -3.84 2.05 -10.20
CA ILE A 78 -3.99 1.06 -9.13
C ILE A 78 -5.37 0.40 -9.20
N VAL A 79 -5.43 -0.92 -9.07
CA VAL A 79 -6.62 -1.64 -8.60
C VAL A 79 -6.33 -2.16 -7.20
N ALA A 80 -7.21 -1.94 -6.25
CA ALA A 80 -7.04 -2.33 -4.86
C ALA A 80 -8.31 -2.97 -4.30
N THR A 81 -8.16 -3.89 -3.35
CA THR A 81 -9.28 -4.34 -2.52
C THR A 81 -9.65 -3.31 -1.45
N ASP A 82 -10.85 -3.44 -0.88
CA ASP A 82 -11.27 -2.75 0.35
C ASP A 82 -10.62 -3.33 1.63
N ALA A 83 -9.32 -3.68 1.56
CA ALA A 83 -8.51 -3.96 2.73
C ALA A 83 -8.26 -2.66 3.52
N ASP A 84 -8.29 -2.77 4.85
CA ASP A 84 -8.51 -1.61 5.71
C ASP A 84 -7.40 -0.55 5.55
N GLY A 85 -6.13 -0.94 5.61
CA GLY A 85 -4.99 -0.07 5.35
C GLY A 85 -4.79 0.40 3.90
N LEU A 86 -5.58 -0.10 2.93
CA LEU A 86 -5.59 0.45 1.56
C LEU A 86 -6.62 1.58 1.42
N VAL A 87 -7.80 1.47 2.04
CA VAL A 87 -8.86 2.48 1.95
C VAL A 87 -8.58 3.76 2.74
N ASP A 88 -7.66 3.70 3.73
CA ASP A 88 -7.09 4.88 4.38
C ASP A 88 -6.15 5.70 3.47
N ILE A 89 -5.66 5.10 2.37
CA ILE A 89 -4.65 5.68 1.48
C ILE A 89 -5.23 6.03 0.10
N LEU A 90 -6.07 5.13 -0.44
CA LEU A 90 -6.54 5.10 -1.82
C LEU A 90 -8.01 5.52 -1.96
N HIS A 91 -8.30 6.29 -3.00
CA HIS A 91 -9.58 6.95 -3.25
C HIS A 91 -10.17 6.41 -4.56
N ASN A 92 -11.28 5.67 -4.44
CA ASN A 92 -11.93 5.02 -5.59
C ASN A 92 -12.36 6.04 -6.67
N GLY A 93 -12.00 5.77 -7.92
CA GLY A 93 -12.29 6.63 -9.07
C GLY A 93 -11.47 7.93 -9.12
N ARG A 94 -10.46 8.08 -8.25
CA ARG A 94 -9.56 9.25 -8.21
C ARG A 94 -8.10 8.85 -8.39
N ASP A 95 -7.62 7.88 -7.62
CA ASP A 95 -6.22 7.41 -7.68
C ASP A 95 -6.09 5.88 -7.65
N ALA A 96 -7.18 5.16 -7.38
CA ALA A 96 -7.32 3.73 -7.61
C ALA A 96 -8.74 3.39 -8.08
N LEU A 97 -8.92 2.19 -8.64
CA LEU A 97 -10.20 1.49 -8.62
C LEU A 97 -10.22 0.58 -7.38
N VAL A 98 -11.17 0.80 -6.46
CA VAL A 98 -11.31 -0.01 -5.24
C VAL A 98 -12.48 -0.98 -5.41
N VAL A 99 -12.24 -2.27 -5.13
CA VAL A 99 -13.19 -3.38 -5.31
C VAL A 99 -13.32 -4.24 -4.03
N PRO A 100 -14.39 -5.05 -3.87
CA PRO A 100 -14.54 -5.89 -2.67
C PRO A 100 -13.47 -6.96 -2.51
N LYS A 101 -12.93 -7.13 -1.29
CA LYS A 101 -12.01 -8.23 -0.96
C LYS A 101 -12.71 -9.59 -1.08
N ARG A 102 -11.93 -10.58 -1.54
CA ARG A 102 -12.37 -11.93 -1.96
C ARG A 102 -13.17 -11.99 -3.27
N ASP A 103 -13.37 -10.89 -4.00
CA ASP A 103 -13.98 -10.92 -5.34
C ASP A 103 -12.92 -10.85 -6.45
N SER A 104 -12.50 -12.02 -6.94
CA SER A 104 -11.56 -12.13 -8.06
C SER A 104 -12.15 -11.70 -9.42
N ASN A 105 -13.48 -11.70 -9.57
CA ASN A 105 -14.13 -11.19 -10.78
C ASN A 105 -14.09 -9.67 -10.80
N ALA A 106 -14.44 -9.00 -9.69
CA ALA A 106 -14.38 -7.54 -9.59
C ALA A 106 -12.95 -7.00 -9.82
N ILE A 107 -11.92 -7.67 -9.28
CA ILE A 107 -10.51 -7.37 -9.58
C ILE A 107 -10.24 -7.50 -11.09
N ALA A 108 -10.63 -8.62 -11.70
CA ALA A 108 -10.39 -8.86 -13.13
C ALA A 108 -11.17 -7.89 -14.05
N GLU A 109 -12.39 -7.49 -13.69
CA GLU A 109 -13.19 -6.49 -14.42
C GLU A 109 -12.57 -5.10 -14.33
N ALA A 110 -12.13 -4.67 -13.14
CA ALA A 110 -11.41 -3.41 -12.95
C ALA A 110 -10.12 -3.36 -13.79
N VAL A 111 -9.38 -4.47 -13.83
CA VAL A 111 -8.18 -4.61 -14.68
C VAL A 111 -8.53 -4.53 -16.17
N ILE A 112 -9.55 -5.24 -16.64
CA ILE A 112 -9.99 -5.20 -18.05
C ILE A 112 -10.47 -3.79 -18.43
N ARG A 113 -11.17 -3.08 -17.54
CA ARG A 113 -11.56 -1.67 -17.71
C ARG A 113 -10.34 -0.78 -17.94
N LEU A 114 -9.32 -0.87 -17.08
CA LEU A 114 -8.09 -0.09 -17.24
C LEU A 114 -7.30 -0.48 -18.50
N LEU A 115 -7.19 -1.76 -18.84
CA LEU A 115 -6.52 -2.19 -20.08
C LEU A 115 -7.22 -1.63 -21.33
N ARG A 116 -8.55 -1.47 -21.30
CA ARG A 116 -9.37 -0.91 -22.40
C ARG A 116 -9.35 0.60 -22.52
N SER A 117 -9.09 1.34 -21.44
CA SER A 117 -9.23 2.79 -21.40
C SER A 117 -7.91 3.49 -21.05
N PRO A 118 -7.08 3.86 -22.05
CA PRO A 118 -5.85 4.61 -21.83
C PRO A 118 -6.10 5.94 -21.11
N ASP A 119 -7.20 6.61 -21.43
CA ASP A 119 -7.60 7.90 -20.83
C ASP A 119 -7.90 7.73 -19.33
N GLU A 120 -8.59 6.65 -18.93
CA GLU A 120 -8.84 6.36 -17.51
C GLU A 120 -7.56 5.96 -16.77
N ARG A 121 -6.64 5.23 -17.42
CA ARG A 121 -5.30 5.00 -16.87
C ARG A 121 -4.57 6.33 -16.63
N PHE A 122 -4.63 7.25 -17.58
CA PHE A 122 -3.99 8.56 -17.48
C PHE A 122 -4.57 9.40 -16.33
N GLU A 123 -5.90 9.52 -16.22
CA GLU A 123 -6.55 10.27 -15.14
C GLU A 123 -6.23 9.68 -13.75
N LEU A 124 -6.29 8.34 -13.59
CA LEU A 124 -5.88 7.69 -12.35
C LEU A 124 -4.38 7.88 -12.07
N SER A 125 -3.51 7.86 -13.09
CA SER A 125 -2.09 8.19 -12.95
C SER A 125 -1.84 9.62 -12.47
N VAL A 126 -2.58 10.60 -12.99
CA VAL A 126 -2.51 12.01 -12.54
C VAL A 126 -3.02 12.15 -11.11
N GLY A 127 -4.14 11.53 -10.78
CA GLY A 127 -4.68 11.47 -9.42
C GLY A 127 -3.73 10.79 -8.44
N ALA A 128 -3.11 9.68 -8.84
CA ALA A 128 -2.13 8.93 -8.06
C ALA A 128 -0.93 9.81 -7.68
N ARG A 129 -0.32 10.51 -8.65
CA ARG A 129 0.77 11.47 -8.36
C ARG A 129 0.31 12.59 -7.42
N LYS A 130 -0.90 13.11 -7.61
CA LYS A 130 -1.48 14.18 -6.78
C LYS A 130 -1.79 13.74 -5.34
N THR A 131 -2.12 12.47 -5.14
CA THR A 131 -2.31 11.89 -3.80
C THR A 131 -0.96 11.50 -3.17
N GLY A 132 -0.05 10.88 -3.93
CA GLY A 132 1.31 10.54 -3.50
C GLY A 132 2.12 11.75 -3.04
N ALA A 133 1.99 12.89 -3.74
CA ALA A 133 2.61 14.17 -3.33
C ALA A 133 2.10 14.71 -1.97
N GLY A 134 1.02 14.16 -1.41
CA GLY A 134 0.57 14.45 -0.04
C GLY A 134 1.32 13.69 1.05
N TYR A 135 2.13 12.68 0.69
CA TYR A 135 2.83 11.78 1.61
C TYR A 135 4.35 11.98 1.55
N ASP A 136 4.82 13.21 1.83
CA ASP A 136 6.25 13.52 1.99
C ASP A 136 6.82 12.89 3.28
N ILE A 137 7.81 12.00 3.12
CA ILE A 137 8.55 11.40 4.24
C ILE A 137 9.23 12.44 5.12
N ASN A 138 9.70 13.56 4.55
CA ASN A 138 10.36 14.61 5.32
C ASN A 138 9.33 15.38 6.19
N ALA A 139 8.10 15.55 5.72
CA ALA A 139 7.00 16.12 6.49
C ALA A 139 6.53 15.18 7.61
N PHE A 140 6.59 13.86 7.40
CA PHE A 140 6.38 12.89 8.47
C PHE A 140 7.50 12.96 9.52
N VAL A 141 8.78 12.96 9.10
CA VAL A 141 9.93 13.10 10.01
C VAL A 141 9.82 14.36 10.86
N ARG A 142 9.56 15.54 10.27
CA ARG A 142 9.40 16.81 11.01
C ARG A 142 8.30 16.77 12.07
N LYS A 143 7.19 16.05 11.81
CA LYS A 143 6.13 15.83 12.82
C LYS A 143 6.60 14.92 13.95
N MET A 144 7.34 13.85 13.64
CA MET A 144 7.88 12.95 14.65
C MET A 144 8.94 13.63 15.50
N GLU A 145 9.78 14.48 14.91
CA GLU A 145 10.75 15.33 15.62
C GLU A 145 10.04 16.26 16.63
N GLN A 146 9.06 17.05 16.18
CA GLN A 146 8.26 17.90 17.08
C GLN A 146 7.56 17.11 18.20
N LEU A 147 7.04 15.91 17.90
CA LEU A 147 6.41 15.06 18.90
C LEU A 147 7.42 14.53 19.94
N TYR A 148 8.65 14.19 19.53
CA TYR A 148 9.71 13.80 20.44
C TYR A 148 10.22 14.97 21.29
N GLU A 149 10.37 16.17 20.71
CA GLU A 149 10.72 17.40 21.44
C GLU A 149 9.66 17.75 22.49
N LEU A 150 8.38 17.68 22.12
CA LEU A 150 7.24 17.88 23.03
C LEU A 150 7.22 16.84 24.15
N MET A 151 7.40 15.56 23.84
CA MET A 151 7.47 14.52 24.87
C MET A 151 8.70 14.69 25.79
N CYS A 152 9.86 15.11 25.28
CA CYS A 152 11.05 15.35 26.08
C CYS A 152 10.91 16.55 27.03
N SER A 153 10.30 17.65 26.57
CA SER A 153 10.06 18.85 27.35
C SER A 153 8.97 18.64 28.41
N GLU A 154 7.83 18.05 28.05
CA GLU A 154 6.69 17.87 28.96
C GLU A 154 6.82 16.68 29.92
N SER A 155 7.37 15.54 29.50
CA SER A 155 7.22 14.29 30.27
C SER A 155 7.96 14.28 31.61
N ARG A 156 9.03 15.08 31.76
CA ARG A 156 9.81 15.16 33.02
C ARG A 156 9.20 16.14 34.03
N PRO A 157 8.85 17.40 33.68
CA PRO A 157 8.22 18.34 34.62
C PRO A 157 6.81 17.94 35.05
N SER A 158 6.00 17.40 34.13
CA SER A 158 4.57 17.13 34.36
C SER A 158 4.24 15.75 34.98
N GLY A 159 5.25 14.95 35.32
CA GLY A 159 5.02 13.55 35.71
C GLY A 159 4.38 12.71 34.59
N ARG A 160 4.68 13.02 33.31
CA ARG A 160 4.13 12.42 32.08
C ARG A 160 2.67 12.76 31.75
N THR A 161 2.08 13.76 32.41
CA THR A 161 0.68 14.17 32.15
C THR A 161 0.55 15.27 31.09
N GLY A 162 1.53 16.17 30.99
CA GLY A 162 1.47 17.42 30.21
C GLY A 162 1.28 17.21 28.71
N VAL A 163 1.88 16.15 28.14
CA VAL A 163 1.73 15.76 26.73
C VAL A 163 0.26 15.55 26.33
N ALA A 164 -0.59 15.06 27.24
CA ALA A 164 -2.01 14.84 26.98
C ALA A 164 -2.85 16.14 27.04
N SER A 165 -2.27 17.23 27.56
CA SER A 165 -2.83 18.59 27.57
C SER A 165 -2.16 19.55 26.57
N SER A 166 -1.15 19.08 25.84
CA SER A 166 -0.46 19.85 24.80
C SER A 166 -1.25 19.91 23.49
N ASP A 167 -0.95 20.89 22.65
CA ASP A 167 -1.46 20.89 21.27
C ASP A 167 -0.79 19.78 20.44
N LEU A 168 -1.60 18.85 19.92
CA LEU A 168 -1.20 17.76 19.02
C LEU A 168 -1.79 17.91 17.60
N SER A 169 -2.34 19.09 17.27
CA SER A 169 -2.93 19.41 15.97
C SER A 169 -1.96 19.17 14.79
N PHE A 170 -0.67 19.44 15.02
CA PHE A 170 0.41 19.23 14.05
C PHE A 170 0.58 17.75 13.65
N CYS A 171 0.35 16.81 14.58
CA CYS A 171 0.38 15.37 14.28
C CYS A 171 -0.76 15.00 13.32
N LEU A 172 -2.00 15.30 13.72
CA LEU A 172 -3.23 14.80 13.09
C LEU A 172 -3.38 15.25 11.62
N GLY A 173 -3.04 16.50 11.31
CA GLY A 173 -3.22 17.06 9.97
C GLY A 173 -4.69 17.24 9.55
N GLN A 174 -4.93 18.10 8.57
CA GLN A 174 -6.29 18.57 8.24
C GLN A 174 -7.18 17.56 7.49
N ARG A 175 -6.80 16.27 7.40
CA ARG A 175 -7.44 15.31 6.47
C ARG A 175 -7.99 14.02 7.10
N ILE A 176 -7.58 13.65 8.32
CA ILE A 176 -8.05 12.42 9.00
C ILE A 176 -9.53 12.53 9.47
N LEU A 177 -10.05 13.75 9.63
CA LEU A 177 -11.36 14.04 10.24
C LEU A 177 -12.61 13.59 9.43
N HIS A 178 -12.47 13.02 8.22
CA HIS A 178 -13.57 12.88 7.27
C HIS A 178 -14.20 11.49 7.11
N ASN A 179 -13.69 10.42 7.76
CA ASN A 179 -14.39 9.12 7.76
C ASN A 179 -14.39 8.39 9.11
N HIS A 180 -13.34 8.51 9.92
CA HIS A 180 -13.29 7.89 11.24
C HIS A 180 -13.57 8.90 12.36
N ARG A 181 -14.79 8.87 12.89
CA ARG A 181 -15.13 9.48 14.19
C ARG A 181 -14.45 8.69 15.31
N VAL A 182 -13.19 9.02 15.61
CA VAL A 182 -12.55 8.61 16.86
C VAL A 182 -13.08 9.53 17.98
N PRO A 183 -13.86 9.02 18.96
CA PRO A 183 -14.34 9.84 20.07
C PRO A 183 -13.19 10.13 21.04
N MET A 184 -12.76 11.39 21.12
CA MET A 184 -11.65 11.84 21.96
C MET A 184 -12.03 11.93 23.45
N VAL A 185 -12.28 10.81 24.13
CA VAL A 185 -12.39 10.73 25.60
C VAL A 185 -11.92 9.37 26.16
N GLY A 186 -10.95 9.38 27.09
CA GLY A 186 -10.94 8.47 28.24
C GLY A 186 -10.16 7.12 28.19
N THR A 187 -9.10 7.05 29.00
CA THR A 187 -8.87 5.94 29.97
C THR A 187 -8.52 4.50 29.53
N GLU A 188 -7.86 4.24 28.39
CA GLU A 188 -7.37 2.87 28.04
C GLU A 188 -5.83 2.69 27.88
N GLN A 189 -5.00 3.48 28.58
CA GLN A 189 -3.52 3.38 28.46
C GLN A 189 -2.88 2.06 28.96
N THR A 190 -3.61 1.18 29.64
CA THR A 190 -3.04 0.02 30.36
C THR A 190 -2.84 -1.24 29.50
N ALA A 191 -3.50 -1.35 28.34
CA ALA A 191 -3.46 -2.56 27.50
C ALA A 191 -2.14 -2.71 26.71
N ILE A 192 -1.71 -1.63 26.05
CA ILE A 192 -0.62 -1.64 25.06
C ILE A 192 0.73 -2.04 25.67
N ALA A 193 0.97 -1.69 26.94
CA ALA A 193 2.22 -1.94 27.66
C ALA A 193 2.55 -3.45 27.89
N ARG A 194 1.63 -4.37 27.59
CA ARG A 194 1.85 -5.83 27.71
C ARG A 194 2.28 -6.52 26.41
N LEU A 195 2.07 -5.91 25.25
CA LEU A 195 2.30 -6.58 23.95
C LEU A 195 3.76 -6.51 23.47
N LEU A 196 4.47 -5.44 23.82
CA LEU A 196 5.82 -5.11 23.34
C LEU A 196 6.92 -5.90 24.05
N ARG A 197 6.93 -7.24 23.95
CA ARG A 197 7.99 -8.08 24.55
C ARG A 197 8.28 -9.43 23.87
N ARG A 198 8.01 -9.58 22.57
CA ARG A 198 8.38 -10.78 21.78
C ARG A 198 8.77 -10.44 20.35
N VAL A 199 9.57 -11.35 19.79
CA VAL A 199 10.14 -11.40 18.43
C VAL A 199 11.29 -10.42 18.19
N ASP A 200 12.41 -10.99 17.74
CA ASP A 200 13.72 -10.36 17.51
C ASP A 200 14.40 -11.18 16.37
N THR A 201 15.29 -10.55 15.58
CA THR A 201 16.01 -11.08 14.39
C THR A 201 15.13 -11.49 13.18
N GLY A 202 15.55 -11.36 11.91
CA GLY A 202 16.71 -10.65 11.32
C GLY A 202 16.98 -10.97 9.82
N LEU A 203 17.63 -10.02 9.10
CA LEU A 203 18.22 -10.11 7.71
C LEU A 203 17.28 -10.33 6.48
N ALA A 204 17.67 -10.10 5.20
CA ALA A 204 18.40 -8.99 4.53
C ALA A 204 18.59 -9.19 2.98
N ALA A 205 18.60 -8.10 2.17
CA ALA A 205 19.15 -8.00 0.78
C ALA A 205 18.44 -8.82 -0.35
N ARG A 206 18.66 -8.73 -1.68
CA ARG A 206 19.20 -7.80 -2.76
C ARG A 206 18.73 -8.45 -4.12
N VAL A 207 18.57 -7.89 -5.34
CA VAL A 207 18.57 -6.59 -6.09
C VAL A 207 18.03 -6.93 -7.51
N GLY A 208 17.03 -6.25 -8.10
CA GLY A 208 17.16 -5.03 -8.95
C GLY A 208 17.31 -5.32 -10.47
N GLY A 209 16.35 -4.90 -11.31
CA GLY A 209 16.42 -5.00 -12.79
C GLY A 209 15.06 -4.92 -13.52
N VAL A 210 14.94 -4.08 -14.55
CA VAL A 210 13.67 -3.68 -15.23
C VAL A 210 13.36 -4.54 -16.47
N CYS A 211 12.08 -4.89 -16.69
CA CYS A 211 11.51 -5.36 -17.98
C CYS A 211 9.98 -5.21 -17.95
N HIS A 212 9.29 -4.90 -19.07
CA HIS A 212 7.82 -4.67 -19.11
C HIS A 212 6.99 -5.73 -18.37
N TRP A 213 6.17 -5.30 -17.41
CA TRP A 213 5.39 -6.17 -16.51
C TRP A 213 3.93 -5.69 -16.43
N LEU A 214 3.01 -6.56 -15.99
CA LEU A 214 1.64 -6.17 -15.66
C LEU A 214 1.15 -7.01 -14.46
N LEU A 215 0.15 -6.52 -13.73
CA LEU A 215 -0.47 -7.17 -12.56
C LEU A 215 0.50 -7.69 -11.49
N ARG A 216 0.75 -6.84 -10.49
CA ARG A 216 1.30 -7.27 -9.20
C ARG A 216 0.24 -8.02 -8.39
N CYS A 217 0.65 -9.02 -7.63
CA CYS A 217 -0.10 -9.59 -6.52
C CYS A 217 0.80 -9.50 -5.30
N ILE A 218 0.47 -8.62 -4.34
CA ILE A 218 1.13 -8.61 -3.03
C ILE A 218 0.29 -9.47 -2.11
N ILE A 219 0.90 -10.52 -1.57
CA ILE A 219 0.42 -11.21 -0.37
C ILE A 219 1.51 -10.99 0.68
N GLY A 220 1.14 -10.36 1.79
CA GLY A 220 1.95 -10.24 3.00
C GLY A 220 1.42 -11.12 4.12
#